data_AF-A0A518DY72-F1
#
_entry.id   AF-A0A518DY72-F1
#
_cell.length_a   1.000
_cell.length_b   1.000
_cell.length_c   1.000
_cell.angle_alpha   90.00
_cell.angle_beta   90.00
_cell.angle_gamma   90.00
#
_symmetry.space_group_name_H-M   'P 1'
#
loop_
_entity.id
_entity.type
_entity.pdbx_description
1 polymer ?
#
loop_
_entity_poly.entity_id
_entity_poly.type
_entity_poly.pdbx_seq_one_letter_code
_entity_poly.pdbx_strand_id
1 'polypeptide(L)'
;MSSALGIEQRCILECTFNEGVVDNGGRALLLVKLRKSVNTDAETAEVWIDTGFTGDLVLPASAIESLELELSGSVDATLADGSEVALSTFSCLIEWFGHVKSLEIIANDGECPLLGVGLLLGLELRIDYRNLQLELTPAKKEGVSVG
;
A
#
# COMPACT_ATOMS: atom_id res chain seq x y z
N MET A 1 10.35 -29.64 24.39
CA MET A 1 11.12 -28.74 23.50
C MET A 1 10.61 -28.93 22.07
N SER A 2 9.57 -28.17 21.66
CA SER A 2 9.08 -28.15 20.27
C SER A 2 8.05 -27.02 20.13
N SER A 3 8.50 -25.77 20.12
CA SER A 3 7.63 -24.60 19.88
C SER A 3 8.26 -23.52 19.01
N ALA A 4 9.58 -23.56 18.76
CA ALA A 4 10.25 -22.56 17.93
C ALA A 4 9.97 -22.72 16.42
N LEU A 5 9.86 -23.96 15.92
CA LEU A 5 9.67 -24.22 14.48
C LEU A 5 8.30 -23.78 13.94
N GLY A 6 7.28 -23.65 14.81
CA GLY A 6 5.92 -23.26 14.41
C GLY A 6 5.67 -21.75 14.40
N ILE A 7 6.47 -20.98 15.12
CA ILE A 7 6.33 -19.51 15.18
C ILE A 7 7.05 -18.86 14.01
N GLU A 8 8.28 -19.30 13.70
CA GLU A 8 9.02 -18.76 12.54
C GLU A 8 8.30 -19.05 11.21
N GLN A 9 7.76 -20.26 11.00
CA GLN A 9 7.02 -20.54 9.76
C GLN A 9 5.72 -19.75 9.63
N ARG A 10 5.02 -19.46 10.74
CA ARG A 10 3.83 -18.58 10.71
C ARG A 10 4.18 -17.12 10.44
N CYS A 11 5.26 -16.62 11.06
CA CYS A 11 5.74 -15.25 10.85
C CYS A 11 6.24 -15.03 9.42
N ILE A 12 6.92 -16.04 8.84
CA ILE A 12 7.33 -16.05 7.43
C ILE A 12 6.11 -16.03 6.51
N LEU A 13 5.06 -16.81 6.79
CA LEU A 13 3.82 -16.80 6.00
C LEU A 13 3.10 -15.45 6.08
N GLU A 14 2.97 -14.83 7.26
CA GLU A 14 2.37 -13.49 7.43
C GLU A 14 3.16 -12.39 6.71
N CYS A 15 4.47 -12.55 6.52
CA CYS A 15 5.29 -11.61 5.74
C CYS A 15 5.21 -11.84 4.22
N THR A 16 4.53 -12.89 3.75
CA THR A 16 4.54 -13.31 2.33
C THR A 16 3.24 -12.97 1.60
N PHE A 17 2.15 -12.63 2.28
CA PHE A 17 0.93 -12.22 1.60
C PHE A 17 0.11 -11.25 2.45
N ASN A 18 -0.51 -10.29 1.79
CA ASN A 18 -1.40 -9.32 2.40
C ASN A 18 -2.82 -9.61 1.90
N GLU A 19 -3.76 -9.86 2.82
CA GLU A 19 -5.16 -10.13 2.52
C GLU A 19 -6.00 -8.87 2.69
N GLY A 20 -7.00 -8.73 1.81
CA GLY A 20 -7.98 -7.66 1.84
C GLY A 20 -9.35 -8.15 1.42
N VAL A 21 -10.29 -7.23 1.34
CA VAL A 21 -11.70 -7.51 1.03
C VAL A 21 -12.16 -6.69 -0.15
N VAL A 22 -13.20 -7.17 -0.84
CA VAL A 22 -13.97 -6.32 -1.74
C VAL A 22 -15.25 -5.93 -1.03
N ASP A 23 -15.53 -4.64 -0.93
CA ASP A 23 -16.76 -4.17 -0.29
C ASP A 23 -17.99 -4.26 -1.22
N ASN A 24 -19.15 -3.89 -0.70
CA ASN A 24 -20.40 -3.90 -1.47
C ASN A 24 -20.42 -2.91 -2.64
N GLY A 25 -19.53 -1.92 -2.64
CA GLY A 25 -19.34 -0.97 -3.74
C GLY A 25 -18.38 -1.49 -4.82
N GLY A 26 -17.78 -2.67 -4.64
CA GLY A 26 -16.78 -3.23 -5.55
C GLY A 26 -15.37 -2.65 -5.33
N ARG A 27 -15.13 -1.92 -4.24
CA ARG A 27 -13.80 -1.40 -3.93
C ARG A 27 -12.96 -2.52 -3.33
N ALA A 28 -11.78 -2.74 -3.88
CA ALA A 28 -10.83 -3.70 -3.36
C ALA A 28 -9.95 -3.00 -2.30
N LEU A 29 -10.16 -3.35 -1.04
CA LEU A 29 -9.65 -2.64 0.13
C LEU A 29 -8.60 -3.48 0.84
N LEU A 30 -7.52 -2.82 1.26
CA LEU A 30 -6.43 -3.42 2.02
C LEU A 30 -6.16 -2.57 3.26
N LEU A 31 -5.86 -3.21 4.39
CA LEU A 31 -5.34 -2.51 5.56
C LEU A 31 -3.83 -2.40 5.47
N VAL A 32 -3.30 -1.19 5.58
CA VAL A 32 -1.87 -0.92 5.61
C VAL A 32 -1.51 -0.16 6.88
N LYS A 33 -0.28 -0.31 7.33
CA LYS A 33 0.24 0.42 8.49
C LYS A 33 1.19 1.51 8.04
N LEU A 34 0.88 2.74 8.43
CA LEU A 34 1.60 3.95 8.08
C LEU A 34 2.15 4.60 9.34
N ARG A 35 3.33 5.21 9.26
CA ARG A 35 3.92 5.96 10.36
C ARG A 35 4.73 7.13 9.84
N LYS A 36 4.80 8.20 10.62
CA LYS A 36 5.61 9.38 10.31
C LYS A 36 7.11 9.08 10.28
N SER A 37 7.62 8.33 11.25
CA SER A 37 9.04 7.99 11.37
C SER A 37 9.25 6.63 12.04
N VAL A 38 10.49 6.13 12.04
CA VAL A 38 10.83 4.82 12.66
C VAL A 38 10.49 4.78 14.16
N ASN A 39 10.49 5.94 14.82
CA ASN A 39 10.27 6.06 16.27
C ASN A 39 8.83 6.42 16.65
N THR A 40 7.92 6.57 15.68
CA THR A 40 6.50 6.82 15.95
C THR A 40 5.69 5.54 15.83
N ASP A 41 4.57 5.49 16.55
CA ASP A 41 3.60 4.42 16.40
C ASP A 41 3.03 4.42 14.99
N ALA A 42 2.58 3.24 14.54
CA ALA A 42 1.91 3.09 13.26
C ALA A 42 0.40 3.21 13.42
N GLU A 43 -0.23 3.92 12.49
CA GLU A 43 -1.67 3.98 12.32
C GLU A 43 -2.09 3.05 11.18
N THR A 44 -3.25 2.41 11.33
CA THR A 44 -3.81 1.55 10.28
C THR A 44 -4.71 2.38 9.38
N ALA A 45 -4.47 2.33 8.08
CA ALA A 45 -5.30 2.96 7.05
C ALA A 45 -5.91 1.89 6.15
N GLU A 46 -7.20 2.02 5.85
CA GLU A 46 -7.86 1.25 4.80
C GLU A 46 -7.64 1.96 3.46
N VAL A 47 -6.99 1.29 2.53
CA VAL A 47 -6.63 1.83 1.21
C VAL A 47 -7.38 1.09 0.12
N TRP A 48 -7.84 1.83 -0.89
CA TRP A 48 -8.44 1.27 -2.09
C TRP A 48 -7.35 1.07 -3.15
N ILE A 49 -7.23 -0.15 -3.67
CA ILE A 49 -6.39 -0.43 -4.83
C ILE A 49 -6.90 0.31 -6.06
N ASP A 50 -6.05 1.18 -6.60
CA ASP A 50 -6.28 1.91 -7.84
C ASP A 50 -5.19 1.57 -8.87
N THR A 51 -5.50 0.67 -9.80
CA THR A 51 -4.58 0.30 -10.88
C THR A 51 -4.46 1.36 -11.98
N GLY A 52 -5.28 2.42 -11.95
CA GLY A 52 -5.18 3.58 -12.82
C GLY A 52 -4.25 4.66 -12.27
N PHE A 53 -3.91 4.60 -10.99
CA PHE A 53 -2.97 5.52 -10.34
C PHE A 53 -1.53 4.98 -10.40
N THR A 54 -0.62 5.73 -11.00
CA THR A 54 0.77 5.30 -11.21
C THR A 54 1.69 5.52 -10.01
N GLY A 55 1.30 6.35 -9.05
CA GLY A 55 2.10 6.63 -7.86
C GLY A 55 2.04 5.52 -6.81
N ASP A 56 2.65 5.78 -5.65
CA ASP A 56 2.70 4.82 -4.54
C ASP A 56 1.39 4.85 -3.73
N LEU A 57 1.10 5.96 -3.08
CA LEU A 57 -0.04 6.10 -2.17
C LEU A 57 -0.58 7.54 -2.17
N VAL A 58 -1.90 7.68 -2.15
CA VAL A 58 -2.61 8.93 -1.93
C VAL A 58 -3.31 8.87 -0.59
N LEU A 59 -3.21 9.94 0.21
CA LEU A 59 -3.97 10.10 1.44
C LEU A 59 -4.85 11.36 1.39
N PRO A 60 -6.06 11.32 1.96
CA PRO A 60 -6.83 12.52 2.27
C PRO A 60 -6.06 13.45 3.20
N ALA A 61 -6.27 14.77 3.07
CA ALA A 61 -5.62 15.76 3.92
C ALA A 61 -5.82 15.50 5.43
N SER A 62 -7.00 15.02 5.84
CA SER A 62 -7.28 14.68 7.24
C SER A 62 -6.42 13.52 7.77
N ALA A 63 -6.09 12.54 6.93
CA ALA A 63 -5.21 11.44 7.31
C ALA A 63 -3.75 11.90 7.43
N ILE A 64 -3.32 12.81 6.54
CA ILE A 64 -2.00 13.45 6.60
C ILE A 64 -1.83 14.25 7.90
N GLU A 65 -2.86 15.01 8.27
CA GLU A 65 -2.90 15.78 9.52
C GLU A 65 -2.88 14.85 10.75
N SER A 66 -3.69 13.78 10.75
CA SER A 66 -3.73 12.80 11.85
C SER A 66 -2.37 12.15 12.09
N LEU A 67 -1.70 11.75 11.01
CA LEU A 67 -0.36 11.15 11.03
C LEU A 67 0.76 12.18 11.28
N GLU A 68 0.44 13.47 11.34
CA GLU A 68 1.39 14.59 11.46
C GLU A 68 2.54 14.53 10.42
N LEU A 69 2.22 14.11 9.18
CA LEU A 69 3.24 13.94 8.13
C LEU A 69 3.85 15.29 7.71
N GLU A 70 5.12 15.24 7.34
CA GLU A 70 5.89 16.44 6.99
C GLU A 70 5.89 16.65 5.48
N LEU A 71 5.63 17.90 5.05
CA LEU A 71 5.73 18.30 3.66
C LEU A 71 7.16 18.06 3.16
N SER A 72 7.29 17.23 2.13
CA SER A 72 8.56 16.87 1.53
C SER A 72 8.83 17.62 0.22
N GLY A 73 7.78 18.05 -0.47
CA GLY A 73 7.90 18.74 -1.75
C GLY A 73 6.58 18.81 -2.54
N SER A 74 6.71 18.78 -3.86
CA SER A 74 5.59 18.76 -4.79
C SER A 74 5.95 17.99 -6.06
N VAL A 75 4.95 17.43 -6.72
CA VAL A 75 5.08 16.71 -7.99
C VAL A 75 4.04 17.23 -8.99
N ASP A 76 4.44 17.38 -10.25
CA ASP A 76 3.49 17.63 -11.34
C ASP A 76 2.80 16.31 -11.71
N ALA A 77 1.48 16.32 -11.73
CA ALA A 77 0.66 15.14 -11.97
C ALA A 77 -0.44 15.40 -13.00
N THR A 78 -0.64 14.42 -13.88
CA THR A 78 -1.77 14.37 -14.79
C THR A 78 -2.94 13.65 -14.10
N LEU A 79 -4.07 14.33 -13.93
CA LEU A 79 -5.28 13.75 -13.36
C LEU A 79 -6.04 12.89 -14.39
N ALA A 80 -7.03 12.13 -13.92
CA ALA A 80 -7.84 11.26 -14.76
C ALA A 80 -8.62 11.99 -15.87
N ASP A 81 -8.88 13.30 -15.70
CA ASP A 81 -9.50 14.15 -16.72
C ASP A 81 -8.50 14.75 -17.73
N GLY A 82 -7.21 14.42 -17.60
CA GLY A 82 -6.12 14.91 -18.44
C GLY A 82 -5.59 16.29 -18.06
N SER A 83 -6.08 16.89 -16.97
CA SER A 83 -5.53 18.14 -16.45
C SER A 83 -4.19 17.92 -15.75
N GLU A 84 -3.31 18.91 -15.84
CA GLU A 84 -2.02 18.93 -15.14
C GLU A 84 -2.13 19.80 -13.87
N VAL A 85 -1.66 19.27 -12.75
CA VAL A 85 -1.69 19.96 -11.46
C VAL A 85 -0.43 19.67 -10.65
N ALA A 86 0.05 20.67 -9.91
CA ALA A 86 1.11 20.47 -8.93
C ALA A 86 0.48 20.00 -7.59
N LEU A 87 0.88 18.82 -7.13
CA LEU A 87 0.39 18.21 -5.89
C LEU A 87 1.48 18.21 -4.82
N SER A 88 1.13 18.57 -3.60
CA SER A 88 2.02 18.48 -2.45
C SER A 88 2.32 17.03 -2.10
N THR A 89 3.59 16.75 -1.78
CA THR A 89 4.06 15.45 -1.32
C THR A 89 4.47 15.48 0.14
N PHE A 90 4.30 14.35 0.83
CA PHE A 90 4.58 14.20 2.25
C PHE A 90 5.38 12.92 2.52
N SER A 91 6.40 13.02 3.37
CA SER A 91 7.22 11.87 3.76
C SER A 91 6.43 10.93 4.69
N CYS A 92 6.41 9.64 4.37
CA CYS A 92 5.78 8.61 5.20
C CYS A 92 6.56 7.30 5.15
N LEU A 93 6.39 6.45 6.16
CA LEU A 93 6.87 5.08 6.17
C LEU A 93 5.69 4.12 6.17
N ILE A 94 5.78 3.07 5.35
CA ILE A 94 4.81 1.96 5.32
C ILE A 94 5.47 0.67 5.83
N GLU A 95 4.74 -0.12 6.61
CA GLU A 95 5.08 -1.53 6.82
C GLU A 95 4.58 -2.36 5.64
N TRP A 96 5.51 -2.95 4.89
CA TRP A 96 5.24 -3.61 3.62
C TRP A 96 6.01 -4.93 3.53
N PHE A 97 5.28 -6.06 3.56
CA PHE A 97 5.84 -7.43 3.46
C PHE A 97 7.03 -7.68 4.39
N GLY A 98 6.89 -7.33 5.69
CA GLY A 98 7.94 -7.50 6.69
C GLY A 98 9.07 -6.47 6.65
N HIS A 99 9.00 -5.49 5.76
CA HIS A 99 9.98 -4.41 5.63
C HIS A 99 9.34 -3.05 5.87
N VAL A 100 10.13 -2.06 6.28
CA VAL A 100 9.69 -0.66 6.33
C VAL A 100 10.19 0.04 5.06
N LYS A 101 9.27 0.58 4.25
CA LYS A 101 9.58 1.32 3.02
C LYS A 101 9.25 2.81 3.22
N SER A 102 10.14 3.69 2.76
CA SER A 102 9.86 5.13 2.68
C SER A 102 9.03 5.45 1.45
N LEU A 103 8.02 6.29 1.60
CA LEU A 103 7.11 6.73 0.55
C LEU A 103 7.04 8.26 0.48
N GLU A 104 6.75 8.74 -0.71
CA GLU A 104 6.26 10.09 -0.96
C GLU A 104 4.74 10.02 -1.20
N ILE A 105 3.98 10.49 -0.21
CA ILE A 105 2.53 10.45 -0.22
C ILE A 105 2.01 11.69 -0.94
N ILE A 106 1.10 11.48 -1.89
CA ILE A 106 0.38 12.59 -2.52
C ILE A 106 -0.86 12.91 -1.67
N ALA A 107 -1.09 14.19 -1.41
CA ALA A 107 -2.35 14.65 -0.83
C ALA A 107 -3.42 14.78 -1.93
N ASN A 108 -4.65 14.36 -1.64
CA ASN A 108 -5.81 14.76 -2.44
C ASN A 108 -6.99 15.18 -1.56
N ASP A 109 -7.99 15.77 -2.21
CA ASP A 109 -9.27 16.15 -1.59
C ASP A 109 -10.29 14.99 -1.56
N GLY A 110 -9.86 13.78 -1.93
CA GLY A 110 -10.70 12.60 -1.95
C GLY A 110 -10.96 12.06 -0.54
N GLU A 111 -12.01 11.26 -0.40
CA GLU A 111 -12.38 10.67 0.90
C GLU A 111 -11.63 9.37 1.21
N CYS A 112 -11.18 8.66 0.18
CA CYS A 112 -10.59 7.33 0.31
C CYS A 112 -9.09 7.37 -0.01
N PRO A 113 -8.21 6.87 0.88
CA PRO A 113 -6.83 6.57 0.54
C PRO A 113 -6.74 5.64 -0.67
N LEU A 114 -5.79 5.90 -1.57
CA LEU A 114 -5.56 5.08 -2.78
C LEU A 114 -4.17 4.46 -2.72
N LEU A 115 -4.07 3.18 -3.09
CA LEU A 115 -2.81 2.49 -3.29
C LEU A 115 -2.62 2.22 -4.79
N GLY A 116 -1.57 2.81 -5.33
CA GLY A 116 -1.30 2.79 -6.76
C GLY A 116 -0.30 1.73 -7.20
N VAL A 117 -0.05 1.73 -8.51
CA VAL A 117 0.86 0.81 -9.18
C VAL A 117 2.27 0.85 -8.60
N GLY A 118 2.74 2.00 -8.09
CA GLY A 118 4.08 2.11 -7.51
C GLY A 118 4.34 1.15 -6.33
N LEU A 119 3.30 0.83 -5.54
CA LEU A 119 3.36 -0.17 -4.48
C LEU A 119 2.99 -1.59 -4.94
N LEU A 120 2.37 -1.74 -6.10
CA LEU A 120 1.99 -3.02 -6.69
C LEU A 120 3.10 -3.64 -7.56
N LEU A 121 4.06 -2.84 -8.05
CA LEU A 121 5.14 -3.33 -8.89
C LEU A 121 5.97 -4.41 -8.20
N GLY A 122 6.12 -5.56 -8.87
CA GLY A 122 6.82 -6.73 -8.34
C GLY A 122 5.98 -7.66 -7.46
N LEU A 123 4.69 -7.33 -7.28
CA LEU A 123 3.70 -8.17 -6.62
C LEU A 123 2.72 -8.77 -7.63
N GLU A 124 2.07 -9.87 -7.25
CA GLU A 124 0.87 -10.38 -7.87
C GLU A 124 -0.34 -9.87 -7.07
N LEU A 125 -1.25 -9.18 -7.77
CA LEU A 125 -2.54 -8.73 -7.25
C LEU A 125 -3.65 -9.65 -7.78
N ARG A 126 -4.36 -10.32 -6.87
CA ARG A 126 -5.56 -11.11 -7.18
C ARG A 126 -6.78 -10.48 -6.51
N ILE A 127 -7.78 -10.11 -7.31
CA ILE A 127 -9.08 -9.65 -6.82
C ILE A 127 -10.14 -10.64 -7.26
N ASP A 128 -10.85 -11.24 -6.30
CA ASP A 128 -11.92 -12.19 -6.52
C ASP A 128 -13.26 -11.59 -6.15
N TYR A 129 -13.89 -10.94 -7.12
CA TYR A 129 -15.21 -10.33 -6.96
C TYR A 129 -16.34 -11.34 -6.68
N ARG A 130 -16.15 -12.63 -6.94
CA ARG A 130 -17.17 -13.65 -6.62
C ARG A 130 -17.17 -13.99 -5.13
N ASN A 131 -15.98 -13.97 -4.53
CA ASN A 131 -15.77 -14.31 -3.12
C ASN A 131 -15.53 -13.06 -2.25
N LEU A 132 -15.51 -11.87 -2.84
CA LEU A 132 -15.25 -10.58 -2.19
C LEU A 132 -13.89 -10.53 -1.47
N GLN A 133 -12.86 -11.09 -2.10
CA GLN A 133 -11.52 -11.20 -1.53
C GLN A 133 -10.47 -10.49 -2.39
N LEU A 134 -9.45 -9.95 -1.72
CA LEU A 134 -8.23 -9.45 -2.33
C LEU A 134 -7.03 -10.17 -1.71
N GLU A 135 -6.03 -10.45 -2.54
CA GLU A 135 -4.76 -11.02 -2.13
C GLU A 135 -3.63 -10.31 -2.88
N LEU A 136 -2.59 -9.90 -2.13
CA LEU A 136 -1.33 -9.41 -2.66
C LEU A 136 -0.20 -10.34 -2.23
N THR A 137 0.58 -10.84 -3.19
CA THR A 137 1.72 -11.72 -2.91
C THR A 137 2.97 -11.22 -3.64
N PRO A 138 4.19 -11.33 -3.07
CA PRO A 138 5.42 -11.09 -3.80
C PRO A 138 5.52 -12.08 -4.97
N ALA A 139 5.95 -11.60 -6.13
CA ALA A 139 6.16 -12.47 -7.27
C ALA A 139 7.12 -13.62 -6.90
N LYS A 140 6.69 -14.87 -7.10
CA LYS A 140 7.63 -15.99 -7.10
C LYS A 140 8.63 -15.76 -8.24
N LYS A 141 9.92 -15.68 -7.93
CA LYS A 141 10.95 -15.86 -8.96
C LYS A 141 10.81 -17.28 -9.48
N GLU A 142 10.12 -17.47 -10.61
CA GLU A 142 10.28 -18.70 -11.35
C GLU A 142 11.75 -18.81 -11.76
N GLY A 143 12.37 -19.94 -11.43
CA GLY A 143 13.77 -20.19 -11.74
C GLY A 143 13.96 -20.13 -13.24
N VAL A 144 14.59 -19.05 -13.72
CA VAL A 144 15.15 -19.01 -15.06
C VAL A 144 16.26 -20.06 -15.10
N SER A 145 15.93 -21.26 -15.56
CA SER A 145 16.90 -22.19 -16.10
C SER A 145 17.41 -21.58 -17.41
N VAL A 146 18.53 -20.86 -17.33
CA VAL A 146 19.36 -20.63 -18.50
C VAL A 146 19.81 -21.99 -19.03
N GLY A 147 19.25 -22.37 -20.18
CA GLY A 147 19.76 -23.48 -20.99
C GLY A 147 21.05 -23.10 -21.71
#